data_AF-A0A838F443-F1
#
_entry.id   AF-A0A838F443-F1
#
_cell.length_a   1.000
_cell.length_b   1.000
_cell.length_c   1.000
_cell.angle_alpha   90.00
_cell.angle_beta   90.00
_cell.angle_gamma   90.00
#
_symmetry.space_group_name_H-M   'P 1'
#
loop_
_entity.id
_entity.type
_entity.pdbx_description
1 polymer ?
#
loop_
_entity_poly.entity_id
_entity_poly.type
_entity_poly.pdbx_seq_one_letter_code
_entity_poly.pdbx_strand_id
1 'polypeptide(L)'
;MKLIALATMLLSFSALADLDKDIARLSTLADVGTNGGEVFVKNYNVATFKYDSIVKSLLSSIKGSECKFTPLIGREALLRDAGSMVIFYQASEAEKILKRLNKQGLIKGAAGFYWTGESGDSEYCSREDLDIYFTNGKVLVITHDSTT
;
A
#
# COMPACT_ATOMS: atom_id res chain seq x y z
N MET A 1 33.14 22.92 -18.73
CA MET A 1 31.80 22.33 -18.53
C MET A 1 31.89 21.16 -17.54
N LYS A 2 31.82 21.43 -16.23
CA LYS A 2 31.71 20.41 -15.17
C LYS A 2 30.98 21.05 -13.98
N LEU A 3 29.68 21.26 -14.09
CA LEU A 3 28.85 21.80 -12.99
C LEU A 3 27.43 21.21 -12.95
N ILE A 4 27.06 20.34 -13.89
CA ILE A 4 25.68 19.81 -13.99
C ILE A 4 25.51 18.53 -13.16
N ALA A 5 26.56 17.75 -12.93
CA ALA A 5 26.45 16.45 -12.25
C ALA A 5 26.18 16.53 -10.73
N LEU A 6 26.55 17.64 -10.08
CA LEU A 6 26.42 17.77 -8.62
C LEU A 6 24.99 18.11 -8.17
N ALA A 7 24.26 18.90 -8.98
CA ALA A 7 22.89 19.32 -8.66
C ALA A 7 21.88 18.16 -8.78
N THR A 8 22.09 17.23 -9.72
CA THR A 8 21.19 16.07 -9.91
C THR A 8 21.34 15.04 -8.78
N MET A 9 22.53 14.89 -8.21
CA MET A 9 22.74 14.05 -7.01
C MET A 9 22.05 14.64 -5.78
N LEU A 10 22.22 15.94 -5.50
CA LEU A 10 21.61 16.56 -4.32
C LEU A 10 20.07 16.55 -4.35
N LEU A 11 19.45 16.70 -5.52
CA LEU A 11 18.00 16.63 -5.69
C LEU A 11 17.41 15.22 -5.50
N SER A 12 18.20 14.17 -5.76
CA SER A 12 17.73 12.79 -5.57
C SER A 12 17.79 12.35 -4.10
N PHE A 13 18.76 12.84 -3.32
CA PHE A 13 18.85 12.54 -1.89
C PHE A 13 17.75 13.20 -1.05
N SER A 14 17.35 14.45 -1.34
CA SER A 14 16.27 15.13 -0.61
C SER A 14 14.91 14.48 -0.86
N ALA A 15 14.60 14.14 -2.12
CA ALA A 15 13.37 13.44 -2.47
C ALA A 15 13.25 12.06 -1.82
N LEU A 16 14.36 11.33 -1.66
CA LEU A 16 14.39 10.03 -0.99
C LEU A 16 14.27 10.15 0.55
N ALA A 17 14.88 11.17 1.15
CA ALA A 17 14.74 11.43 2.59
C ALA A 17 13.30 11.84 2.96
N ASP A 18 12.62 12.57 2.08
CA ASP A 18 11.20 12.92 2.27
C ASP A 18 10.29 11.70 2.04
N LEU A 19 10.63 10.80 1.12
CA LEU A 19 9.91 9.55 0.91
C LEU A 19 9.93 8.66 2.16
N ASP A 20 11.08 8.51 2.84
CA ASP A 20 11.16 7.72 4.06
C ASP A 20 10.30 8.27 5.20
N LYS A 21 10.24 9.60 5.34
CA LYS A 21 9.36 10.27 6.30
C LYS A 21 7.90 10.06 5.93
N ASP A 22 7.57 10.15 4.65
CA ASP A 22 6.20 9.93 4.17
C ASP A 22 5.75 8.50 4.38
N ILE A 23 6.60 7.50 4.15
CA ILE A 23 6.30 6.09 4.44
C ILE A 23 6.06 5.89 5.93
N ALA A 24 6.92 6.46 6.79
CA ALA A 24 6.72 6.41 8.24
C ALA A 24 5.44 7.12 8.66
N ARG A 25 5.10 8.26 8.04
CA ARG A 25 3.85 8.96 8.30
C ARG A 25 2.66 8.11 7.89
N LEU A 26 2.67 7.53 6.69
CA LEU A 26 1.63 6.62 6.21
C LEU A 26 1.43 5.40 7.13
N SER A 27 2.51 4.82 7.68
CA SER A 27 2.39 3.71 8.63
C SER A 27 1.82 4.13 9.98
N THR A 28 2.09 5.37 10.44
CA THR A 28 1.47 5.90 11.68
C THR A 28 0.04 6.36 11.48
N LEU A 29 -0.29 6.72 10.25
CA LEU A 29 -1.65 7.05 9.86
C LEU A 29 -2.45 5.75 9.92
N ALA A 30 -1.99 4.67 9.29
CA ALA A 30 -2.72 3.40 9.25
C ALA A 30 -3.23 2.93 10.63
N ASP A 31 -4.56 2.90 10.82
CA ASP A 31 -5.22 2.37 12.02
C ASP A 31 -5.84 1.03 11.69
N VAL A 32 -5.38 0.00 12.39
CA VAL A 32 -5.88 -1.36 12.27
C VAL A 32 -6.86 -1.60 13.40
N GLY A 33 -8.16 -1.50 13.08
CA GLY A 33 -9.24 -1.84 14.00
C GLY A 33 -8.99 -3.21 14.63
N THR A 34 -9.34 -3.34 15.92
CA THR A 34 -8.96 -4.47 16.76
C THR A 34 -9.43 -5.82 16.23
N ASN A 35 -8.59 -6.85 16.44
CA ASN A 35 -8.59 -8.25 15.97
C ASN A 35 -7.62 -8.57 14.80
N GLY A 36 -6.32 -8.42 15.01
CA GLY A 36 -5.31 -9.04 14.14
C GLY A 36 -4.88 -8.24 12.92
N GLY A 37 -5.30 -6.98 12.80
CA GLY A 37 -4.72 -6.09 11.80
C GLY A 37 -3.26 -5.70 12.12
N GLU A 38 -2.44 -5.58 11.08
CA GLU A 38 -1.02 -5.29 11.14
C GLU A 38 -0.63 -4.19 10.15
N VAL A 39 0.31 -3.34 10.57
CA VAL A 39 0.96 -2.36 9.69
C VAL A 39 2.46 -2.51 9.85
N PHE A 40 3.16 -2.75 8.75
CA PHE A 40 4.62 -2.83 8.78
C PHE A 40 5.26 -2.39 7.47
N VAL A 41 6.52 -1.99 7.57
CA VAL A 41 7.35 -1.60 6.44
C VAL A 41 8.43 -2.65 6.23
N LYS A 42 8.48 -3.24 5.05
CA LYS A 42 9.49 -4.24 4.66
C LYS A 42 10.36 -3.71 3.52
N ASN A 43 11.54 -4.32 3.34
CA ASN A 43 12.39 -4.06 2.19
C ASN A 43 12.10 -5.06 1.07
N TYR A 44 12.17 -4.61 -0.18
CA TYR A 44 12.10 -5.44 -1.38
C TYR A 44 13.15 -5.01 -2.39
N ASN A 45 13.54 -5.93 -3.27
CA ASN A 45 14.51 -5.64 -4.32
C ASN A 45 13.83 -4.92 -5.51
N VAL A 46 14.13 -3.63 -5.64
CA VAL A 46 13.61 -2.77 -6.71
C VAL A 46 13.99 -3.31 -8.10
N ALA A 47 15.19 -3.87 -8.27
CA ALA A 47 15.69 -4.31 -9.58
C ALA A 47 14.96 -5.55 -10.10
N THR A 48 14.47 -6.41 -9.20
CA THR A 48 13.76 -7.65 -9.56
C THR A 48 12.25 -7.53 -9.42
N PHE A 49 11.74 -6.34 -9.12
CA PHE A 49 10.32 -6.09 -8.94
C PHE A 49 9.54 -6.33 -10.24
N LYS A 50 8.57 -7.24 -10.18
CA LYS A 50 7.65 -7.54 -11.28
C LYS A 50 6.22 -7.40 -10.80
N TYR A 51 5.60 -6.27 -11.11
CA TYR A 51 4.27 -5.95 -10.63
C TYR A 51 3.22 -6.99 -11.05
N ASP A 52 3.28 -7.48 -12.29
CA ASP A 52 2.39 -8.55 -12.77
C ASP A 52 2.51 -9.86 -11.96
N SER A 53 3.69 -10.13 -11.39
CA SER A 53 3.88 -11.32 -10.55
C SER A 53 3.19 -11.16 -9.19
N ILE A 54 3.23 -9.95 -8.62
CA ILE A 54 2.49 -9.61 -7.40
C ILE A 54 0.98 -9.74 -7.64
N VAL A 55 0.48 -9.14 -8.73
CA VAL A 55 -0.93 -9.24 -9.10
C VAL A 55 -1.38 -10.68 -9.31
N LYS A 56 -0.59 -11.49 -10.02
CA LYS A 56 -0.90 -12.93 -10.20
C LYS A 56 -0.91 -13.68 -8.86
N SER A 57 0.05 -13.41 -7.98
CA SER A 57 0.12 -14.02 -6.66
C SER A 57 -1.12 -13.67 -5.82
N LEU A 58 -1.50 -12.40 -5.81
CA LEU A 58 -2.71 -11.89 -5.15
C LEU A 58 -3.98 -12.56 -5.70
N LEU A 59 -4.14 -12.61 -7.02
CA LEU A 59 -5.29 -13.26 -7.65
C LEU A 59 -5.31 -14.77 -7.39
N SER A 60 -4.16 -15.40 -7.16
CA SER A 60 -4.07 -16.81 -6.80
C SER A 60 -4.44 -17.06 -5.34
N SER A 61 -4.05 -16.16 -4.42
CA SER A 61 -4.34 -16.32 -2.99
C SER A 61 -5.83 -16.18 -2.70
N ILE A 62 -6.54 -15.33 -3.43
CA ILE A 62 -7.99 -15.12 -3.24
C ILE A 62 -8.87 -16.21 -3.87
N LYS A 63 -8.36 -16.98 -4.86
CA LYS A 63 -9.15 -18.01 -5.56
C LYS A 63 -9.55 -19.20 -4.69
N GLY A 64 -8.87 -19.41 -3.56
CA GLY A 64 -9.09 -20.55 -2.68
C GLY A 64 -10.03 -20.26 -1.50
N SER A 65 -10.63 -19.08 -1.41
CA SER A 65 -11.43 -18.68 -0.24
C SER A 65 -12.93 -18.64 -0.56
N GLU A 66 -13.75 -18.94 0.46
CA GLU A 66 -15.21 -19.05 0.37
C GLU A 66 -15.92 -17.68 0.40
N CYS A 67 -15.24 -16.62 0.83
CA CYS A 67 -15.80 -15.26 0.86
C CYS A 67 -15.87 -14.64 -0.56
N LYS A 68 -16.58 -13.52 -0.73
CA LYS A 68 -16.53 -12.73 -1.99
C LYS A 68 -15.42 -11.68 -1.90
N PHE A 69 -14.61 -11.60 -2.95
CA PHE A 69 -13.46 -10.69 -3.03
C PHE A 69 -13.65 -9.64 -4.12
N THR A 70 -12.99 -8.52 -3.94
CA THR A 70 -12.70 -7.62 -5.05
C THR A 70 -11.22 -7.24 -5.01
N PRO A 71 -10.45 -7.53 -6.08
CA PRO A 71 -9.06 -7.15 -6.16
C PRO A 71 -8.92 -5.65 -6.39
N LEU A 72 -7.91 -5.04 -5.76
CA LEU A 72 -7.54 -3.63 -5.90
C LEU A 72 -6.14 -3.57 -6.51
N ILE A 73 -6.02 -2.98 -7.69
CA ILE A 73 -4.77 -2.98 -8.46
C ILE A 73 -4.44 -1.57 -8.96
N GLY A 74 -3.19 -1.17 -8.76
CA GLY A 74 -2.60 0.03 -9.33
C GLY A 74 -3.28 1.27 -8.78
N ARG A 75 -3.86 2.08 -9.67
CA ARG A 75 -4.52 3.32 -9.27
C ARG A 75 -5.76 3.06 -8.43
N GLU A 76 -6.45 1.94 -8.63
CA GLU A 76 -7.60 1.57 -7.78
C GLU A 76 -7.15 1.27 -6.35
N ALA A 77 -6.05 0.54 -6.15
CA ALA A 77 -5.48 0.33 -4.81
C ALA A 77 -5.01 1.62 -4.14
N LEU A 78 -4.64 2.64 -4.91
CA LEU A 78 -4.24 3.96 -4.39
C LEU A 78 -5.44 4.90 -4.13
N LEU A 79 -6.53 4.74 -4.87
CA LEU A 79 -7.65 5.70 -4.92
C LEU A 79 -8.95 5.17 -4.36
N ARG A 80 -9.10 3.86 -4.21
CA ARG A 80 -10.23 3.27 -3.52
C ARG A 80 -10.03 3.53 -2.05
N ASP A 81 -10.44 4.75 -1.71
CA ASP A 81 -10.23 5.45 -0.48
C ASP A 81 -8.91 5.05 0.20
N ALA A 82 -7.86 5.83 -0.08
CA ALA A 82 -6.82 6.11 0.91
C ALA A 82 -7.41 6.56 2.29
N GLY A 83 -8.73 6.72 2.39
CA GLY A 83 -9.52 6.79 3.61
C GLY A 83 -10.18 5.53 4.17
N SER A 84 -10.33 4.44 3.42
CA SER A 84 -10.82 3.16 3.94
C SER A 84 -9.65 2.25 4.31
N MET A 85 -8.61 2.20 3.47
CA MET A 85 -7.48 1.29 3.66
C MET A 85 -6.38 1.85 4.59
N VAL A 86 -6.42 3.15 4.91
CA VAL A 86 -5.47 3.76 5.85
C VAL A 86 -6.17 4.12 7.15
N ILE A 87 -7.29 4.85 7.22
CA ILE A 87 -7.87 5.14 8.55
C ILE A 87 -9.32 5.63 8.49
N PHE A 88 -10.15 5.09 9.39
CA PHE A 88 -11.39 5.73 9.84
C PHE A 88 -11.18 7.16 10.42
N TYR A 89 -9.95 7.58 10.80
CA TYR A 89 -9.68 8.85 11.51
C TYR A 89 -8.94 9.96 10.72
N GLN A 90 -7.97 9.68 9.83
CA GLN A 90 -7.22 10.71 9.05
C GLN A 90 -6.99 10.34 7.56
N ALA A 91 -7.97 9.66 6.95
CA ALA A 91 -8.11 9.42 5.52
C ALA A 91 -7.54 10.52 4.60
N SER A 92 -7.95 11.76 4.86
CA SER A 92 -7.62 12.90 3.99
C SER A 92 -6.14 13.27 3.98
N GLU A 93 -5.38 12.96 5.02
CA GLU A 93 -3.93 13.21 5.05
C GLU A 93 -3.19 12.13 4.27
N ALA A 94 -3.53 10.86 4.51
CA ALA A 94 -2.95 9.73 3.79
C ALA A 94 -3.14 9.87 2.27
N GLU A 95 -4.34 10.28 1.86
CA GLU A 95 -4.67 10.56 0.46
C GLU A 95 -3.77 11.64 -0.16
N LYS A 96 -3.52 12.74 0.56
CA LYS A 96 -2.65 13.82 0.08
C LYS A 96 -1.22 13.33 -0.12
N ILE A 97 -0.71 12.53 0.81
CA ILE A 97 0.63 11.94 0.73
C ILE A 97 0.70 11.00 -0.48
N LEU A 98 -0.21 10.03 -0.60
CA LEU A 98 -0.22 9.06 -1.69
C LEU A 98 -0.38 9.71 -3.07
N LYS A 99 -1.27 10.71 -3.20
CA LYS A 99 -1.41 11.48 -4.46
C LYS A 99 -0.12 12.22 -4.82
N ARG A 100 0.55 12.83 -3.85
CA ARG A 100 1.84 13.51 -4.06
C ARG A 100 2.92 12.52 -4.51
N LEU A 101 3.09 11.41 -3.78
CA LEU A 101 4.08 10.38 -4.09
C LEU A 101 3.84 9.75 -5.46
N ASN A 102 2.59 9.45 -5.81
CA ASN A 102 2.22 8.95 -7.14
C ASN A 102 2.55 9.97 -8.24
N LYS A 103 2.22 11.25 -8.05
CA LYS A 103 2.55 12.33 -9.00
C LYS A 103 4.07 12.51 -9.18
N GLN A 104 4.85 12.26 -8.12
CA GLN A 104 6.30 12.31 -8.16
C GLN A 104 6.94 11.05 -8.74
N GLY A 105 6.16 10.01 -9.07
CA GLY A 105 6.68 8.74 -9.58
C GLY A 105 7.42 7.92 -8.52
N LEU A 106 7.14 8.16 -7.23
CA LEU A 106 7.79 7.48 -6.11
C LEU A 106 7.06 6.19 -5.68
N ILE A 107 5.90 5.92 -6.27
CA ILE A 107 5.17 4.65 -6.12
C ILE A 107 5.43 3.79 -7.35
N LYS A 108 5.95 2.58 -7.12
CA LYS A 108 6.25 1.59 -8.14
C LYS A 108 5.06 0.69 -8.48
N GLY A 109 4.15 0.50 -7.53
CA GLY A 109 2.91 -0.24 -7.69
C GLY A 109 2.16 -0.34 -6.36
N ALA A 110 0.86 -0.64 -6.42
CA ALA A 110 0.06 -0.88 -5.22
C ALA A 110 -0.98 -1.96 -5.52
N ALA A 111 -1.05 -3.01 -4.70
CA ALA A 111 -1.94 -4.14 -4.92
C ALA A 111 -2.53 -4.60 -3.60
N GLY A 112 -3.79 -5.05 -3.62
CA GLY A 112 -4.51 -5.45 -2.43
C GLY A 112 -5.85 -6.08 -2.75
N PHE A 113 -6.59 -6.48 -1.73
CA PHE A 113 -7.99 -6.90 -1.87
C PHE A 113 -8.77 -6.46 -0.64
N TYR A 114 -10.09 -6.39 -0.78
CA TYR A 114 -10.98 -6.28 0.36
C TYR A 114 -12.12 -7.29 0.24
N TRP A 115 -12.71 -7.64 1.39
CA TRP A 115 -13.83 -8.56 1.51
C TRP A 115 -15.09 -7.77 1.85
N THR A 116 -16.19 -8.06 1.17
CA THR A 116 -17.52 -7.61 1.60
C THR A 116 -18.48 -8.77 1.45
N GLY A 117 -18.84 -9.41 2.55
CA GLY A 117 -19.89 -10.42 2.55
C GLY A 117 -20.01 -11.22 3.85
N GLU A 118 -21.18 -11.83 4.02
CA GLU A 118 -21.43 -12.89 5.01
C GLU A 118 -20.87 -14.21 4.44
N SER A 119 -20.06 -14.94 5.21
CA SER A 119 -19.84 -16.36 4.92
C SER A 119 -21.08 -17.14 5.36
N GLY A 120 -21.41 -18.24 4.65
CA GLY A 120 -22.66 -18.98 4.84
C GLY A 120 -22.91 -19.49 6.27
N ASP A 121 -21.89 -19.55 7.13
CA ASP A 121 -21.93 -20.22 8.43
C ASP A 121 -21.47 -19.35 9.62
N SER A 122 -21.69 -18.03 9.58
CA SER A 122 -21.58 -17.08 10.73
C SER A 122 -20.27 -16.32 10.99
N GLU A 123 -19.23 -16.48 10.17
CA GLU A 123 -18.06 -15.60 10.23
C GLU A 123 -18.23 -14.39 9.31
N TYR A 124 -18.16 -13.18 9.88
CA TYR A 124 -18.06 -11.96 9.08
C TYR A 124 -16.72 -11.97 8.34
N CYS A 125 -16.74 -12.12 7.01
CA CYS A 125 -15.54 -11.99 6.20
C CYS A 125 -15.23 -10.51 6.01
N SER A 126 -14.43 -9.92 6.90
CA SER A 126 -14.01 -8.53 6.80
C SER A 126 -12.50 -8.45 6.92
N ARG A 127 -11.82 -8.57 5.77
CA ARG A 127 -10.37 -8.38 5.68
C ARG A 127 -10.01 -7.49 4.50
N GLU A 128 -9.04 -6.62 4.74
CA GLU A 128 -8.43 -5.76 3.75
C GLU A 128 -6.91 -5.95 3.79
N ASP A 129 -6.29 -6.28 2.67
CA ASP A 129 -4.83 -6.32 2.52
C ASP A 129 -4.43 -5.26 1.48
N LEU A 130 -3.39 -4.47 1.78
CA LEU A 130 -2.79 -3.48 0.88
C LEU A 130 -1.28 -3.50 0.97
N ASP A 131 -0.65 -3.67 -0.19
CA ASP A 131 0.77 -3.44 -0.36
C ASP A 131 1.00 -2.21 -1.24
N ILE A 132 1.84 -1.28 -0.79
CA ILE A 132 2.30 -0.13 -1.56
C ILE A 132 3.81 -0.21 -1.72
N TYR A 133 4.28 -0.41 -2.94
CA TYR A 133 5.69 -0.57 -3.29
C TYR A 133 6.28 0.77 -3.70
N PHE A 134 7.32 1.23 -3.01
CA PHE A 134 7.97 2.53 -3.24
C PHE A 134 9.30 2.38 -3.98
N THR A 135 9.73 3.42 -4.71
CA THR A 135 10.94 3.37 -5.54
C THR A 135 12.25 3.24 -4.76
N ASN A 136 12.26 3.55 -3.46
CA ASN A 136 13.40 3.36 -2.56
C ASN A 136 13.60 1.91 -2.07
N GLY A 137 12.75 0.97 -2.51
CA GLY A 137 12.85 -0.43 -2.08
C GLY A 137 12.12 -0.75 -0.79
N LYS A 138 11.26 0.15 -0.29
CA LYS A 138 10.34 -0.14 0.80
C LYS A 138 8.97 -0.53 0.28
N VAL A 139 8.30 -1.44 0.98
CA VAL A 139 6.88 -1.74 0.81
C VAL A 139 6.18 -1.44 2.12
N LEU A 140 5.12 -0.64 2.07
CA LEU A 140 4.18 -0.49 3.18
C LEU A 140 3.12 -1.56 3.01
N VAL A 141 2.95 -2.39 4.02
CA VAL A 141 1.93 -3.44 4.07
C VAL A 141 0.96 -3.10 5.18
N ILE A 142 -0.32 -3.10 4.83
CA ILE A 142 -1.44 -2.86 5.73
C ILE A 142 -2.37 -4.05 5.59
N THR A 143 -2.61 -4.74 6.69
CA THR A 143 -3.62 -5.79 6.80
C THR A 143 -4.59 -5.37 7.87
N HIS A 144 -5.87 -5.33 7.55
CA HIS A 144 -6.94 -5.17 8.52
C HIS A 144 -7.76 -6.45 8.49
N ASP A 145 -7.82 -7.15 9.61
CA ASP A 145 -8.71 -8.28 9.81
C ASP A 145 -9.71 -7.87 10.90
N SER A 146 -10.99 -7.96 10.58
CA SER A 146 -12.10 -7.74 11.51
C SER A 146 -13.06 -8.93 11.46
N THR A 147 -12.59 -10.09 11.02
CA THR A 147 -13.33 -11.33 11.16
C THR A 147 -13.53 -11.63 12.65
N THR A 148 -14.79 -11.83 13.03
CA THR A 148 -15.25 -12.12 14.41
C THR A 148 -15.98 -13.43 14.42
#